data_AF-A0A1D6GHA6-F1
#
_entry.id   AF-A0A1D6GHA6-F1
#
_cell.length_a   1.000
_cell.length_b   1.000
_cell.length_c   1.000
_cell.angle_alpha   90.00
_cell.angle_beta   90.00
_cell.angle_gamma   90.00
#
_symmetry.space_group_name_H-M   'P 1'
#
loop_
_entity.id
_entity.type
_entity.pdbx_description
1 polymer ?
#
loop_
_entity_poly.entity_id
_entity_poly.type
_entity_poly.pdbx_seq_one_letter_code
_entity_poly.pdbx_strand_id
1 'polypeptide(L)'
;MREFTAMHSVASLPFKDLILSATEAHKDGDDQSRAWNVPEPLMDYLKVNLNDSQLEAVNAGLSRRSFVLIQGPPGTGKTQTILGLLSAVLHSAPARMQIKGGFDVLKHGPELDIDGKRAHWIKASPWLLGANPRDLIMPVDGDDGFYPTGNELKPEIVSSNRKYRAHVLVCAPSNSALDEIVLRVLKTGIRDENNNTYNPKIVRIGVKALHSVKAVSMDYLIAH
;
A
#
# COMPACT_ATOMS: atom_id res chain seq x y z
N MET A 1 32.22 -1.49 -2.55
CA MET A 1 31.61 -0.14 -2.63
C MET A 1 30.25 -0.05 -1.92
N ARG A 2 29.27 -0.95 -2.19
CA ARG A 2 27.93 -0.89 -1.54
C ARG A 2 27.96 -0.93 -0.01
N GLU A 3 28.71 -1.86 0.57
CA GLU A 3 28.86 -1.97 2.04
C GLU A 3 29.48 -0.72 2.66
N PHE A 4 30.52 -0.20 2.01
CA PHE A 4 31.17 1.05 2.42
C PHE A 4 30.18 2.23 2.41
N THR A 5 29.39 2.38 1.35
CA THR A 5 28.33 3.40 1.28
C THR A 5 27.28 3.18 2.38
N ALA A 6 26.86 1.94 2.61
CA ALA A 6 25.90 1.61 3.66
C ALA A 6 26.43 2.05 5.04
N MET A 7 27.68 1.69 5.39
CA MET A 7 28.32 2.10 6.65
C MET A 7 28.38 3.62 6.81
N HIS A 8 28.82 4.36 5.79
CA HIS A 8 28.89 5.82 5.85
C HIS A 8 27.51 6.48 6.00
N SER A 9 26.46 5.84 5.49
CA SER A 9 25.08 6.33 5.59
C SER A 9 24.34 5.91 6.86
N VAL A 10 24.91 5.05 7.72
CA VAL A 10 24.24 4.53 8.92
C VAL A 10 23.70 5.66 9.80
N ALA A 11 24.47 6.74 9.97
CA ALA A 11 24.08 7.87 10.80
C ALA A 11 22.82 8.62 10.33
N SER A 12 22.47 8.51 9.03
CA SER A 12 21.27 9.13 8.46
C SER A 12 20.08 8.18 8.34
N LEU A 13 20.21 6.91 8.73
CA LEU A 13 19.13 5.94 8.62
C LEU A 13 18.05 6.19 9.69
N PRO A 14 16.75 6.00 9.35
CA PRO A 14 15.66 6.17 10.31
C PRO A 14 15.72 5.17 11.47
N PHE A 15 16.41 4.04 11.29
CA PHE A 15 16.56 2.98 12.28
C PHE A 15 17.96 2.93 12.92
N LYS A 16 18.77 3.99 12.81
CA LYS A 16 20.17 3.99 13.25
C LYS A 16 20.35 3.54 14.70
N ASP A 17 19.52 4.05 15.62
CA ASP A 17 19.69 3.80 17.05
C ASP A 17 19.40 2.33 17.35
N LEU A 18 18.40 1.77 16.67
CA LEU A 18 18.01 0.37 16.77
C LEU A 18 19.05 -0.58 16.13
N ILE A 19 19.64 -0.18 15.00
CA ILE A 19 20.73 -0.92 14.35
C ILE A 19 21.97 -0.94 15.25
N LEU A 20 22.31 0.19 15.89
CA LEU A 20 23.51 0.31 16.71
C LEU A 20 23.34 -0.26 18.13
N SER A 21 22.15 -0.16 18.72
CA SER A 21 21.85 -0.75 20.03
C SER A 21 21.60 -2.25 19.98
N ALA A 22 21.28 -2.78 18.79
CA ALA A 22 20.79 -4.14 18.57
C ALA A 22 19.61 -4.52 19.51
N THR A 23 18.88 -3.52 20.02
CA THR A 23 17.86 -3.70 21.06
C THR A 23 16.65 -2.81 20.77
N GLU A 24 15.47 -3.40 20.75
CA GLU A 24 14.22 -2.62 20.67
C GLU A 24 14.03 -1.86 21.99
N ALA A 25 13.93 -0.53 21.91
CA ALA A 25 13.46 0.27 23.04
C ALA A 25 11.98 -0.06 23.25
N HIS A 26 11.69 -0.97 24.18
CA HIS A 26 10.34 -1.37 24.57
C HIS A 26 9.49 -0.13 24.88
N LYS A 27 8.58 0.21 23.96
CA LYS A 27 7.44 1.08 24.23
C LYS A 27 6.22 0.19 24.34
N ASP A 28 6.10 -0.55 25.44
CA ASP A 28 5.04 -1.53 25.73
C ASP A 28 3.62 -0.91 25.88
N GLY A 29 3.37 0.29 25.35
CA GLY A 29 2.18 1.08 25.68
C GLY A 29 1.10 1.26 24.60
N ASP A 30 1.36 0.96 23.32
CA ASP A 30 0.39 1.35 22.25
C ASP A 30 0.38 0.45 21.00
N ASP A 31 1.00 -0.74 21.04
CA ASP A 31 1.24 -1.53 19.81
C ASP A 31 0.04 -2.36 19.32
N GLN A 32 -0.92 -2.67 20.18
CA GLN A 32 -2.13 -3.41 19.76
C GLN A 32 -3.08 -2.57 18.89
N SER A 33 -3.06 -1.23 19.03
CA SER A 33 -3.92 -0.32 18.25
C SER A 33 -3.45 -0.14 16.79
N ARG A 34 -2.31 -0.76 16.43
CA ARG A 34 -1.62 -0.56 15.16
C ARG A 34 -1.49 -1.80 14.30
N ALA A 35 -1.88 -2.99 14.77
CA ALA A 35 -1.76 -4.21 13.96
C ALA A 35 -2.40 -4.06 12.57
N TRP A 36 -1.76 -4.64 11.54
CA TRP A 36 -2.34 -4.70 10.20
C TRP A 36 -3.63 -5.53 10.25
N ASN A 37 -4.71 -5.03 9.64
CA ASN A 37 -5.97 -5.79 9.59
C ASN A 37 -5.95 -6.69 8.35
N VAL A 38 -5.81 -7.99 8.59
CA VAL A 38 -5.81 -9.02 7.55
C VAL A 38 -7.26 -9.43 7.28
N PRO A 39 -7.72 -9.45 6.02
CA PRO A 39 -9.06 -9.95 5.68
C PRO A 39 -9.31 -11.36 6.21
N GLU A 40 -10.52 -11.63 6.73
CA GLU A 40 -10.89 -12.92 7.31
C GLU A 40 -10.65 -14.12 6.36
N PRO A 41 -11.04 -14.06 5.06
CA PRO A 41 -10.82 -15.19 4.15
C PRO A 41 -9.34 -15.56 3.99
N LEU A 42 -8.47 -14.55 4.01
CA LEU A 42 -7.03 -14.74 3.93
C LEU A 42 -6.47 -15.32 5.24
N MET A 43 -6.93 -14.81 6.38
CA MET A 43 -6.49 -15.30 7.69
C MET A 43 -6.89 -16.77 7.91
N ASP A 44 -8.10 -17.16 7.50
CA ASP A 44 -8.57 -18.55 7.61
C ASP A 44 -7.74 -19.49 6.74
N TYR A 45 -7.39 -19.06 5.52
CA TYR A 45 -6.48 -19.82 4.69
C TYR A 45 -5.11 -20.01 5.36
N LEU A 46 -4.54 -18.95 5.93
CA LEU A 46 -3.24 -19.00 6.60
C LEU A 46 -3.27 -19.98 7.79
N LYS A 47 -4.33 -19.97 8.59
CA LYS A 47 -4.51 -20.91 9.72
C LYS A 47 -4.59 -22.38 9.27
N VAL A 48 -5.19 -22.65 8.12
CA VAL A 48 -5.33 -24.03 7.60
C VAL A 48 -4.02 -24.53 6.98
N ASN A 49 -3.21 -23.64 6.39
CA ASN A 49 -2.08 -24.03 5.54
C ASN A 49 -0.70 -23.77 6.17
N LEU A 50 -0.64 -23.11 7.32
CA LEU A 50 0.56 -22.89 8.11
C LEU A 50 0.42 -23.58 9.46
N ASN A 51 1.54 -24.06 10.01
CA ASN A 51 1.56 -24.52 11.39
C ASN A 51 1.58 -23.34 12.36
N ASP A 52 1.34 -23.60 13.65
CA ASP A 52 1.25 -22.55 14.69
C ASP A 52 2.49 -21.64 14.73
N SER A 53 3.70 -22.21 14.66
CA SER A 53 4.95 -21.42 14.68
C SER A 53 5.11 -20.52 13.45
N GLN A 54 4.66 -20.98 12.28
CA GLN A 54 4.70 -20.20 11.04
C GLN A 54 3.63 -19.11 11.06
N LEU A 55 2.44 -19.39 11.59
CA LEU A 55 1.37 -18.43 11.74
C LEU A 55 1.76 -17.32 12.74
N GLU A 56 2.38 -17.70 13.87
CA GLU A 56 2.93 -16.76 14.84
C GLU A 56 4.00 -15.87 14.20
N ALA A 57 4.89 -16.44 13.37
CA ALA A 57 5.88 -15.68 12.63
C ALA A 57 5.24 -14.67 11.64
N VAL A 58 4.14 -15.04 10.97
CA VAL A 58 3.39 -14.12 10.11
C VAL A 58 2.76 -12.99 10.94
N ASN A 59 2.10 -13.32 12.06
CA ASN A 59 1.50 -12.33 12.95
C ASN A 59 2.54 -11.39 13.57
N ALA A 60 3.71 -11.90 13.93
CA ALA A 60 4.84 -11.11 14.38
C ALA A 60 5.34 -10.18 13.27
N GLY A 61 5.43 -10.64 12.02
CA GLY A 61 5.77 -9.80 10.86
C GLY A 61 4.75 -8.71 10.53
N LEU A 62 3.49 -8.93 10.92
CA LEU A 62 2.40 -7.95 10.84
C LEU A 62 2.30 -7.06 12.08
N SER A 63 3.12 -7.29 13.11
CA SER A 63 3.31 -6.30 14.17
C SER A 63 3.97 -5.06 13.55
N ARG A 64 3.58 -3.85 13.96
CA ARG A 64 4.22 -2.62 13.46
C ARG A 64 5.62 -2.38 14.08
N ARG A 65 6.29 -3.45 14.51
CA ARG A 65 7.67 -3.39 14.99
C ARG A 65 8.60 -3.01 13.84
N SER A 66 9.68 -2.32 14.20
CA SER A 66 10.64 -1.84 13.20
C SER A 66 11.52 -2.99 12.69
N PHE A 67 11.85 -3.95 13.56
CA PHE A 67 12.49 -5.20 13.14
C PHE A 67 11.75 -6.40 13.72
N VAL A 68 11.66 -7.44 12.90
CA VAL A 68 11.12 -8.74 13.32
C VAL A 68 12.11 -9.79 12.86
N LEU A 69 12.55 -10.63 13.79
CA LEU A 69 13.46 -11.74 13.51
C LEU A 69 12.66 -13.03 13.52
N ILE A 70 12.59 -13.68 12.35
CA ILE A 70 11.96 -14.99 12.20
C ILE A 70 13.07 -16.02 11.99
N GLN A 71 13.24 -16.91 12.95
CA GLN A 71 14.23 -17.98 12.90
C GLN A 71 13.57 -19.32 12.57
N GLY A 72 14.21 -20.11 11.71
CA GLY A 72 13.75 -21.46 11.38
C GLY A 72 14.91 -22.40 11.09
N PRO A 73 14.99 -23.58 11.75
CA PRO A 73 15.91 -24.66 11.39
C PRO A 73 15.84 -25.06 9.90
N PRO A 74 16.80 -25.83 9.36
CA PRO A 74 16.70 -26.34 8.00
C PRO A 74 15.44 -27.22 7.86
N GLY A 75 14.70 -27.06 6.74
CA GLY A 75 13.49 -27.84 6.46
C GLY A 75 12.19 -27.32 7.08
N THR A 76 12.19 -26.29 7.95
CA THR A 76 10.96 -25.82 8.63
C THR A 76 10.04 -24.92 7.80
N GLY A 77 10.21 -24.90 6.48
CA GLY A 77 9.32 -24.17 5.58
C GLY A 77 9.46 -22.64 5.62
N LYS A 78 10.63 -22.08 5.95
CA LYS A 78 10.88 -20.62 5.96
C LYS A 78 10.33 -19.89 4.72
N THR A 79 10.57 -20.43 3.52
CA THR A 79 10.04 -19.82 2.29
C THR A 79 8.51 -19.84 2.24
N GLN A 80 7.86 -20.88 2.78
CA GLN A 80 6.40 -20.92 2.89
C GLN A 80 5.87 -19.85 3.84
N THR A 81 6.56 -19.62 4.96
CA THR A 81 6.25 -18.50 5.87
C THR A 81 6.41 -17.15 5.17
N ILE A 82 7.46 -16.97 4.34
CA ILE A 82 7.66 -15.75 3.55
C ILE A 82 6.49 -15.52 2.59
N LEU A 83 6.01 -16.55 1.89
CA LEU A 83 4.85 -16.43 0.97
C LEU A 83 3.56 -16.05 1.72
N GLY A 84 3.33 -16.63 2.89
CA GLY A 84 2.22 -16.28 3.77
C GLY A 84 2.30 -14.82 4.23
N LEU A 85 3.49 -14.39 4.66
CA LEU A 85 3.74 -13.01 5.07
C LEU A 85 3.57 -12.02 3.92
N LEU A 86 4.05 -12.35 2.71
CA LEU A 86 3.83 -11.53 1.52
C LEU A 86 2.35 -11.38 1.18
N SER A 87 1.58 -12.47 1.24
CA SER A 87 0.13 -12.44 1.02
C SER A 87 -0.55 -11.50 2.02
N ALA A 88 -0.20 -11.63 3.30
CA ALA A 88 -0.74 -10.78 4.34
C ALA A 88 -0.34 -9.31 4.17
N VAL A 89 0.95 -8.99 3.97
CA VAL A 89 1.41 -7.59 3.86
C VAL A 89 0.85 -6.88 2.62
N LEU A 90 0.68 -7.59 1.50
CA LEU A 90 0.16 -6.99 0.27
C LEU A 90 -1.35 -6.73 0.31
N HIS A 91 -2.11 -7.48 1.11
CA HIS A 91 -3.58 -7.39 1.18
C HIS A 91 -4.13 -6.93 2.52
N SER A 92 -3.27 -6.63 3.49
CA SER A 92 -3.73 -6.04 4.74
C SER A 92 -3.90 -4.54 4.59
N ALA A 93 -4.96 -4.00 5.21
CA ALA A 93 -5.15 -2.56 5.30
C ALA A 93 -4.37 -2.01 6.51
N PRO A 94 -3.65 -0.88 6.37
CA PRO A 94 -3.07 -0.22 7.53
C PRO A 94 -4.20 0.29 8.44
N ALA A 95 -4.25 -0.15 9.71
CA ALA A 95 -5.32 0.19 10.65
C ALA A 95 -5.60 1.70 10.82
N ARG A 96 -4.65 2.57 10.45
CA ARG A 96 -4.80 4.03 10.49
C ARG A 96 -5.87 4.58 9.54
N MET A 97 -6.29 3.82 8.52
CA MET A 97 -7.33 4.23 7.59
C MET A 97 -8.75 3.97 8.10
N GLN A 98 -8.93 3.29 9.24
CA GLN A 98 -10.25 3.14 9.88
C GLN A 98 -10.52 4.25 10.93
N ILE A 99 -9.52 5.07 11.27
CA ILE A 99 -9.66 6.18 12.23
C ILE A 99 -9.87 7.50 11.47
N LYS A 100 -11.01 7.61 10.81
CA LYS A 100 -11.68 8.90 10.60
C LYS A 100 -13.18 8.63 10.57
N GLY A 101 -13.73 8.69 11.79
CA GLY A 101 -15.14 8.90 12.17
C GLY A 101 -16.20 8.30 11.26
N GLY A 102 -16.89 7.28 11.77
CA GLY A 102 -18.24 6.90 11.35
C GLY A 102 -18.39 6.57 9.87
N PHE A 103 -18.71 5.31 9.58
CA PHE A 103 -19.53 5.02 8.40
C PHE A 103 -20.90 5.69 8.58
N ASP A 104 -20.97 7.01 8.43
CA ASP A 104 -22.01 7.51 7.55
C ASP A 104 -21.49 7.11 6.18
N VAL A 105 -22.14 6.10 5.59
CA VAL A 105 -22.02 5.83 4.18
C VAL A 105 -22.13 7.20 3.51
N LEU A 106 -21.02 7.75 3.02
CA LEU A 106 -21.04 8.84 2.06
C LEU A 106 -21.72 8.22 0.85
N LYS A 107 -23.06 8.23 0.90
CA LYS A 107 -23.95 7.87 -0.18
C LYS A 107 -23.43 8.73 -1.31
N HIS A 108 -22.77 8.08 -2.27
CA HIS A 108 -22.57 8.71 -3.56
C HIS A 108 -23.96 9.20 -3.94
N GLY A 109 -24.08 10.47 -4.33
CA GLY A 109 -25.32 10.90 -4.95
C GLY A 109 -25.65 9.87 -6.07
N PRO A 110 -26.92 9.49 -6.26
CA PRO A 110 -27.26 8.62 -7.38
C PRO A 110 -26.64 9.20 -8.64
N GLU A 111 -25.96 8.35 -9.42
CA GLU A 111 -25.26 8.80 -10.62
C GLU A 111 -26.26 9.51 -11.53
N LEU A 112 -26.09 10.83 -11.67
CA LEU A 112 -26.97 11.62 -12.51
C LEU A 112 -26.84 11.13 -13.95
N ASP A 113 -27.98 11.04 -14.63
CA ASP A 113 -28.02 10.81 -16.07
C ASP A 113 -27.22 11.89 -16.81
N ILE A 114 -26.82 11.62 -18.05
CA ILE A 114 -25.99 12.49 -18.89
C ILE A 114 -26.61 13.91 -18.96
N ASP A 115 -27.93 13.99 -19.07
CA ASP A 115 -28.66 15.27 -19.08
C ASP A 115 -28.62 15.98 -17.72
N GLY A 116 -28.70 15.22 -16.62
CA GLY A 116 -28.52 15.74 -15.27
C GLY A 116 -27.11 16.27 -15.03
N LYS A 117 -26.09 15.55 -15.48
CA LYS A 117 -24.69 15.99 -15.44
C LYS A 117 -24.50 17.27 -16.26
N ARG A 118 -25.10 17.35 -17.45
CA ARG A 118 -25.04 18.52 -18.34
C ARG A 118 -25.72 19.75 -17.71
N ALA A 119 -26.88 19.59 -17.08
CA ALA A 119 -27.58 20.65 -16.39
C ALA A 119 -26.79 21.19 -15.19
N HIS A 120 -26.18 20.29 -14.40
CA HIS A 120 -25.29 20.67 -13.30
C HIS A 120 -24.06 21.43 -13.80
N TRP A 121 -23.45 20.97 -14.91
CA TRP A 121 -22.32 21.65 -15.55
C TRP A 121 -22.67 23.05 -16.02
N ILE A 122 -23.82 23.23 -16.67
CA ILE A 122 -24.31 24.53 -17.14
C ILE A 122 -24.56 25.47 -15.95
N LYS A 123 -25.20 24.98 -14.88
CA LYS A 123 -25.46 25.77 -13.67
C LYS A 123 -24.18 26.17 -12.94
N ALA A 124 -23.19 25.27 -12.91
CA ALA A 124 -21.88 25.53 -12.32
C ALA A 124 -20.98 26.41 -13.20
N SER A 125 -21.31 26.56 -14.49
CA SER A 125 -20.53 27.29 -15.48
C SER A 125 -21.33 28.40 -16.19
N PRO A 126 -21.88 29.40 -15.47
CA PRO A 126 -22.70 30.45 -16.08
C PRO A 126 -21.99 31.24 -17.20
N TRP A 127 -20.66 31.33 -17.13
CA TRP A 127 -19.80 32.02 -18.11
C TRP A 127 -19.79 31.36 -19.51
N LEU A 128 -20.29 30.14 -19.66
CA LEU A 128 -20.37 29.46 -20.97
C LEU A 128 -21.56 29.92 -21.82
N LEU A 129 -22.59 30.52 -21.20
CA LEU A 129 -23.84 30.91 -21.86
C LEU A 129 -24.09 32.43 -21.82
N GLY A 130 -23.20 33.21 -21.20
CA GLY A 130 -23.34 34.65 -21.07
C GLY A 130 -22.23 35.29 -20.23
N ALA A 131 -22.48 36.51 -19.76
CA ALA A 131 -21.53 37.25 -18.92
C ALA A 131 -21.29 36.52 -17.58
N ASN A 132 -20.04 36.45 -17.15
CA ASN A 132 -19.67 35.84 -15.89
C ASN A 132 -20.31 36.65 -14.74
N PRO A 133 -21.04 36.02 -13.80
CA PRO A 133 -21.63 36.70 -12.65
C PRO A 133 -20.60 37.46 -11.81
N ARG A 134 -19.33 37.05 -11.86
CA ARG A 134 -18.20 37.76 -11.24
C ARG A 134 -17.88 39.10 -11.90
N ASP A 135 -18.20 39.27 -13.17
CA ASP A 135 -17.91 40.47 -13.95
C ASP A 135 -19.06 41.50 -13.85
N LEU A 136 -20.24 41.06 -13.41
CA LEU A 136 -21.41 41.93 -13.17
C LEU A 136 -21.41 42.58 -11.79
N ILE A 137 -20.64 42.02 -10.84
CA ILE A 137 -20.51 42.52 -9.47
C ILE A 137 -19.03 42.85 -9.26
N MET A 138 -18.55 43.86 -9.99
CA MET A 138 -17.22 44.43 -9.78
C MET A 138 -17.38 45.63 -8.84
N PRO A 139 -16.74 45.63 -7.66
CA PRO A 139 -16.70 46.81 -6.80
C PRO A 139 -16.03 47.97 -7.54
N VAL A 140 -16.55 49.19 -7.35
CA VAL A 140 -16.07 50.38 -8.08
C VAL A 140 -14.60 50.69 -7.75
N ASP A 141 -14.11 50.31 -6.56
CA ASP A 141 -12.77 50.68 -6.05
C ASP A 141 -11.88 49.52 -5.57
N GLY A 142 -12.19 48.27 -5.96
CA GLY A 142 -11.23 47.15 -5.90
C GLY A 142 -10.75 46.63 -4.53
N ASP A 143 -11.29 47.08 -3.39
CA ASP A 143 -10.86 46.57 -2.06
C ASP A 143 -11.91 46.69 -0.93
N ASP A 144 -13.17 46.33 -1.17
CA ASP A 144 -14.23 46.24 -0.15
C ASP A 144 -14.38 44.81 0.45
N GLY A 145 -13.44 43.92 0.15
CA GLY A 145 -13.27 42.63 0.84
C GLY A 145 -14.45 41.64 0.71
N PHE A 146 -15.50 41.98 -0.05
CA PHE A 146 -16.70 41.17 -0.19
C PHE A 146 -16.83 40.63 -1.61
N TYR A 147 -16.44 39.37 -1.78
CA TYR A 147 -16.71 38.60 -2.99
C TYR A 147 -17.96 37.75 -2.75
N PRO A 148 -19.03 37.87 -3.55
CA PRO A 148 -20.18 36.98 -3.47
C PRO A 148 -19.78 35.60 -4.05
N THR A 149 -18.98 34.83 -3.32
CA THR A 149 -18.64 33.44 -3.66
C THR A 149 -19.75 32.51 -3.18
N GLY A 150 -20.95 32.71 -3.69
CA GLY A 150 -22.11 31.86 -3.42
C GLY A 150 -22.35 30.85 -4.53
N ASN A 151 -21.37 29.99 -4.86
CA ASN A 151 -21.72 28.77 -5.59
C ASN A 151 -22.46 27.85 -4.61
N GLU A 152 -23.80 27.79 -4.69
CA GLU A 152 -24.62 26.89 -3.87
C GLU A 152 -24.28 25.41 -4.08
N LEU A 153 -23.58 25.10 -5.18
CA LEU A 153 -23.06 23.79 -5.49
C LEU A 153 -21.78 23.54 -4.68
N LYS A 154 -21.93 22.87 -3.52
CA LYS A 154 -20.80 22.34 -2.77
C LYS A 154 -20.03 21.36 -3.68
N PRO A 155 -18.70 21.47 -3.80
CA PRO A 155 -17.91 20.50 -4.53
C PRO A 155 -18.07 19.13 -3.88
N GLU A 156 -18.57 18.16 -4.65
CA GLU A 156 -18.58 16.77 -4.22
C GLU A 156 -17.15 16.26 -4.26
N ILE A 157 -16.65 15.81 -3.12
CA ILE A 157 -15.33 15.20 -3.02
C ILE A 157 -15.43 13.87 -3.74
N VAL A 158 -14.99 13.83 -5.01
CA VAL A 158 -14.77 12.57 -5.73
C VAL A 158 -13.55 11.92 -5.09
N SER A 159 -13.77 11.18 -4.01
CA SER A 159 -12.73 10.37 -3.39
C SER A 159 -12.20 9.43 -4.46
N SER A 160 -10.95 9.63 -4.86
CA SER A 160 -10.28 8.67 -5.72
C SER A 160 -10.26 7.35 -4.95
N ASN A 161 -10.98 6.35 -5.46
CA ASN A 161 -11.00 4.99 -4.92
C ASN A 161 -9.67 4.26 -5.21
N ARG A 162 -8.54 4.97 -5.03
CA ARG A 162 -7.19 4.43 -5.17
C ARG A 162 -7.00 3.46 -4.02
N LYS A 163 -7.28 2.18 -4.29
CA LYS A 163 -6.85 1.08 -3.41
C LYS A 163 -5.37 1.31 -3.07
N TYR A 164 -5.07 1.31 -1.77
CA TYR A 164 -3.71 1.41 -1.29
C TYR A 164 -2.88 0.29 -1.93
N ARG A 165 -1.76 0.64 -2.57
CA ARG A 165 -0.86 -0.34 -3.20
C ARG A 165 0.42 -0.39 -2.38
N ALA A 166 0.55 -1.43 -1.56
CA ALA A 166 1.79 -1.73 -0.88
C ALA A 166 2.84 -2.20 -1.89
N HIS A 167 4.08 -1.73 -1.74
CA HIS A 167 5.24 -2.28 -2.43
C HIS A 167 6.15 -2.91 -1.39
N VAL A 168 6.57 -4.16 -1.64
CA VAL A 168 7.42 -4.92 -0.73
C VAL A 168 8.75 -5.19 -1.41
N LEU A 169 9.84 -4.84 -0.74
CA LEU A 169 11.20 -5.18 -1.17
C LEU A 169 11.61 -6.49 -0.49
N VAL A 170 11.92 -7.51 -1.31
CA VAL A 170 12.44 -8.80 -0.82
C VAL A 170 13.91 -8.90 -1.19
N CYS A 171 14.75 -9.17 -0.19
CA CYS A 171 16.19 -9.32 -0.35
C CYS A 171 16.65 -10.70 0.10
N ALA A 172 17.68 -11.24 -0.55
CA ALA A 172 18.35 -12.46 -0.16
C ALA A 172 19.87 -12.29 -0.36
N PRO A 173 20.72 -13.02 0.40
CA PRO A 173 22.17 -12.90 0.29
C PRO A 173 22.72 -13.46 -1.04
N SER A 174 22.01 -14.39 -1.68
CA SER A 174 22.42 -14.98 -2.96
C SER A 174 21.33 -14.87 -4.03
N ASN A 175 21.75 -14.74 -5.29
CA ASN A 175 20.83 -14.68 -6.42
C ASN A 175 20.00 -15.97 -6.56
N SER A 176 20.58 -17.14 -6.28
CA SER A 176 19.85 -18.41 -6.33
C SER A 176 18.75 -18.50 -5.28
N ALA A 177 18.97 -17.95 -4.07
CA ALA A 177 17.94 -17.87 -3.04
C ALA A 177 16.81 -16.91 -3.44
N LEU A 178 17.16 -15.77 -4.05
CA LEU A 178 16.17 -14.84 -4.60
C LEU A 178 15.34 -15.51 -5.70
N ASP A 179 16.00 -16.17 -6.66
CA ASP A 179 15.35 -16.83 -7.78
C ASP A 179 14.45 -17.99 -7.32
N GLU A 180 14.81 -18.68 -6.22
CA GLU A 180 13.97 -19.70 -5.59
C GLU A 180 12.67 -19.12 -5.02
N ILE A 181 12.76 -18.00 -4.30
CA ILE A 181 11.58 -17.27 -3.79
C ILE A 181 10.70 -16.81 -4.96
N VAL A 182 11.29 -16.16 -5.96
CA VAL A 182 10.56 -15.68 -7.15
C VAL A 182 9.89 -16.84 -7.89
N LEU A 183 10.60 -17.96 -8.09
CA LEU A 183 10.05 -19.14 -8.74
C LEU A 183 8.87 -19.71 -7.96
N ARG A 184 8.94 -19.75 -6.62
CA ARG A 184 7.80 -20.18 -5.81
C ARG A 184 6.63 -19.24 -5.98
N VAL A 185 6.83 -17.93 -5.87
CA VAL A 185 5.75 -16.95 -6.08
C VAL A 185 5.09 -17.15 -7.45
N LEU A 186 5.86 -17.35 -8.52
CA LEU A 186 5.31 -17.55 -9.87
C LEU A 186 4.57 -18.88 -10.04
N LYS A 187 5.00 -19.95 -9.34
CA LYS A 187 4.39 -21.28 -9.43
C LYS A 187 3.17 -21.46 -8.53
N THR A 188 3.27 -21.03 -7.27
CA THR A 188 2.21 -21.20 -6.27
C THR A 188 1.25 -20.03 -6.23
N GLY A 189 1.68 -18.84 -6.68
CA GLY A 189 0.99 -17.59 -6.45
C GLY A 189 1.05 -17.14 -4.98
N ILE A 190 0.45 -15.98 -4.73
CA ILE A 190 0.09 -15.49 -3.40
C ILE A 190 -1.43 -15.34 -3.32
N ARG A 191 -1.95 -15.09 -2.12
CA ARG A 191 -3.39 -14.97 -1.88
C ARG A 191 -3.84 -13.53 -1.73
N ASP A 192 -4.97 -13.20 -2.34
CA ASP A 192 -5.62 -11.90 -2.21
C ASP A 192 -6.53 -11.81 -0.97
N GLU A 193 -7.21 -10.67 -0.83
CA GLU A 193 -8.18 -10.37 0.24
C GLU A 193 -9.37 -11.35 0.28
N ASN A 194 -9.68 -12.01 -0.82
CA ASN A 194 -10.80 -12.95 -0.99
C ASN A 194 -10.33 -14.41 -1.05
N ASN A 195 -9.08 -14.70 -0.66
CA ASN A 195 -8.47 -16.04 -0.73
C ASN A 195 -8.27 -16.60 -2.15
N ASN A 196 -8.28 -15.75 -3.18
CA ASN A 196 -7.94 -16.14 -4.54
C ASN A 196 -6.42 -16.11 -4.75
N THR A 197 -5.92 -17.12 -5.48
CA THR A 197 -4.52 -17.18 -5.87
C THR A 197 -4.25 -16.31 -7.07
N TYR A 198 -3.22 -15.46 -7.00
CA TYR A 198 -2.77 -14.65 -8.12
C TYR A 198 -1.25 -14.42 -8.09
N ASN A 199 -0.71 -13.94 -9.21
CA ASN A 199 0.69 -13.54 -9.31
C ASN A 199 0.81 -12.00 -9.21
N PRO A 200 1.53 -11.47 -8.22
CA PRO A 200 1.71 -10.04 -8.09
C PRO A 200 2.64 -9.51 -9.17
N LYS A 201 2.66 -8.20 -9.36
CA LYS A 201 3.65 -7.54 -10.23
C LYS A 201 5.01 -7.64 -9.56
N ILE A 202 5.89 -8.47 -10.10
CA ILE A 202 7.23 -8.72 -9.57
C ILE A 202 8.26 -8.14 -10.53
N VAL A 203 9.28 -7.48 -9.98
CA VAL A 203 10.46 -7.06 -10.72
C VAL A 203 11.67 -7.63 -10.01
N ARG A 204 12.38 -8.54 -10.68
CA ARG A 204 13.61 -9.15 -10.18
C ARG A 204 14.81 -8.32 -10.63
N ILE A 205 15.50 -7.73 -9.66
CA ILE A 205 16.67 -6.87 -9.88
C ILE A 205 17.93 -7.65 -9.55
N GLY A 206 18.89 -7.68 -10.47
CA GLY A 206 20.18 -8.35 -10.29
C GLY A 206 20.66 -9.05 -11.55
N VAL A 207 21.94 -9.40 -11.57
CA VAL A 207 22.57 -10.07 -12.72
C VAL A 207 22.25 -11.57 -12.76
N LYS A 208 22.46 -12.21 -13.92
CA LYS A 208 22.37 -13.67 -14.11
C LYS A 208 21.09 -14.30 -13.53
N ALA A 209 19.92 -13.90 -14.03
CA ALA A 209 18.66 -14.55 -13.69
C ALA A 209 18.63 -15.99 -14.20
N LEU A 210 18.15 -16.94 -13.38
CA LEU A 210 17.80 -18.26 -13.87
C LEU A 210 16.74 -18.15 -14.98
N HIS A 211 16.81 -19.07 -15.94
CA HIS A 211 15.91 -19.07 -17.09
C HIS A 211 14.43 -19.05 -16.69
N SER A 212 14.07 -19.81 -15.65
CA SER A 212 12.70 -19.93 -15.14
C SER A 212 12.12 -18.64 -14.53
N VAL A 213 12.97 -17.66 -14.18
CA VAL A 213 12.54 -16.36 -13.63
C VAL A 213 12.91 -15.19 -14.54
N LYS A 214 13.47 -15.47 -15.74
CA LYS A 214 13.92 -14.45 -16.68
C LYS A 214 12.78 -13.51 -17.10
N ALA A 215 11.56 -14.04 -17.22
CA ALA A 215 10.38 -13.27 -17.59
C ALA A 215 10.07 -12.09 -16.64
N VAL A 216 10.48 -12.17 -15.38
CA VAL A 216 10.29 -11.10 -14.38
C VAL A 216 11.57 -10.31 -14.09
N SER A 217 12.67 -10.60 -14.79
CA SER A 217 13.92 -9.86 -14.62
C SER A 217 13.82 -8.47 -15.23
N MET A 218 14.40 -7.49 -14.55
CA MET A 218 14.35 -6.09 -14.99
C MET A 218 14.89 -5.93 -16.43
N ASP A 219 15.99 -6.58 -16.77
CA ASP A 219 16.60 -6.50 -18.11
C ASP A 219 15.65 -7.02 -19.20
N TYR A 220 14.90 -8.09 -18.91
CA TYR A 220 13.92 -8.64 -19.85
C TYR A 220 12.68 -7.75 -20.01
N LEU A 221 12.20 -7.19 -18.89
CA LEU A 221 11.03 -6.30 -18.83
C LEU A 221 11.28 -4.93 -19.45
N ILE A 222 12.53 -4.49 -19.58
CA ILE A 222 12.88 -3.24 -20.27
C ILE A 222 13.04 -3.47 -21.78
N ALA A 223 13.44 -4.69 -22.17
CA ALA A 223 13.71 -5.03 -23.56
C ALA A 223 12.44 -5.31 -24.39
N HIS A 224 11.28 -5.49 -23.76
CA HIS A 224 9.99 -5.81 -24.38
C HIS A 224 8.88 -4.94 -23.77
#